data_AF-A0A2V9JRS7-F1
#
_entry.id   AF-A0A2V9JRS7-F1
#
_cell.length_a   1.000
_cell.length_b   1.000
_cell.length_c   1.000
_cell.angle_alpha   90.00
_cell.angle_beta   90.00
_cell.angle_gamma   90.00
#
_symmetry.space_group_name_H-M   'P 1'
#
loop_
_entity.id
_entity.type
_entity.pdbx_description
1 polymer ?
#
loop_
_entity_poly.entity_id
_entity_poly.type
_entity_poly.pdbx_seq_one_letter_code
_entity_poly.pdbx_strand_id
1 'polypeptide(L)'
;MAAIPSKNIPEVVARLTDRYAANRSNGETFKDFVKRIGKAELKAVLENLARPPADPSDRSFFSDWGDPREYTLGDLGTGECAGEVVSAIDFNLAAAEREVFEAQVAWENGRVEQAGKTAYQSMLHAAKALVKVEFPNISDDPDQVVSEFRTRYYDTQKFFDPFAGGKFANYLFDAHQKSKEPYTIDSSRYLIDEAQLFIDAAHSCNNRMGTPASI
;
A
#
# COMPACT_ATOMS: atom_id res chain seq x y z
N MET A 1 3.43 4.36 4.24
CA MET A 1 4.68 5.17 4.37
C MET A 1 5.05 5.65 2.96
N ALA A 2 5.56 6.87 2.78
CA ALA A 2 6.03 7.29 1.45
C ALA A 2 7.31 6.53 1.09
N ALA A 3 7.56 6.30 -0.21
CA ALA A 3 8.80 5.69 -0.66
C ALA A 3 9.98 6.58 -0.24
N ILE A 4 11.02 5.97 0.33
CA ILE A 4 12.25 6.65 0.73
C ILE A 4 13.30 6.33 -0.33
N PRO A 5 13.98 7.34 -0.92
CA PRO A 5 15.09 7.09 -1.83
C PRO A 5 16.15 6.20 -1.19
N SER A 6 16.70 5.25 -1.95
CA SER A 6 17.67 4.26 -1.45
C SER A 6 18.89 4.91 -0.79
N LYS A 7 19.34 6.07 -1.28
CA LYS A 7 20.44 6.84 -0.69
C LYS A 7 20.16 7.35 0.72
N ASN A 8 18.89 7.49 1.11
CA ASN A 8 18.49 7.93 2.45
C ASN A 8 18.32 6.77 3.44
N ILE A 9 18.39 5.51 3.01
CA ILE A 9 18.18 4.36 3.90
C ILE A 9 19.17 4.29 5.08
N PRO A 10 20.48 4.57 4.91
CA PRO A 10 21.39 4.63 6.06
C PRO A 10 20.97 5.63 7.13
N GLU A 11 20.49 6.80 6.70
CA GLU A 11 19.98 7.86 7.59
C GLU A 11 18.66 7.46 8.26
N VAL A 12 17.77 6.75 7.55
CA VAL A 12 16.55 6.16 8.14
C VAL A 12 16.92 5.23 9.29
N VAL A 13 17.86 4.31 9.06
CA VAL A 13 18.30 3.34 10.06
C VAL A 13 18.86 4.07 11.28
N ALA A 14 19.80 5.00 11.06
CA ALA A 14 20.40 5.80 12.13
C ALA A 14 19.36 6.52 12.99
N ARG A 15 18.42 7.25 12.35
CA ARG A 15 17.38 7.99 13.09
C ARG A 15 16.45 7.09 13.90
N LEU A 16 16.05 5.95 13.34
CA LEU A 16 15.20 5.00 14.05
C LEU A 16 15.94 4.39 15.24
N THR A 17 17.20 4.00 15.06
CA THR A 17 18.01 3.42 16.15
C THR A 17 18.33 4.43 17.24
N ASP A 18 18.66 5.68 16.87
CA ASP A 18 18.97 6.75 17.83
C ASP A 18 17.73 7.12 18.65
N ARG A 19 16.58 7.25 17.98
CA ARG A 19 15.31 7.54 18.66
C ARG A 19 14.94 6.45 19.64
N TYR A 20 15.11 5.18 19.25
CA TYR A 20 14.89 4.04 20.13
C TYR A 20 15.86 4.04 21.32
N ALA A 21 17.16 4.21 21.08
CA ALA A 21 18.16 4.23 22.14
C ALA A 21 17.89 5.32 23.17
N ALA A 22 17.45 6.50 22.74
CA ALA A 22 17.19 7.65 23.59
C ALA A 22 15.85 7.57 24.36
N ASN A 23 14.82 6.89 23.82
CA ASN A 23 13.46 6.97 24.34
C ASN A 23 12.85 5.61 24.75
N ARG A 24 13.62 4.52 24.69
CA ARG A 24 13.15 3.21 25.15
C ARG A 24 13.01 3.17 26.68
N SER A 25 12.01 2.44 27.15
CA SER A 25 11.88 2.06 28.54
C SER A 25 12.84 0.91 28.87
N ASN A 26 13.10 0.68 30.16
CA ASN A 26 13.97 -0.42 30.57
C ASN A 26 13.36 -1.77 30.19
N GLY A 27 14.15 -2.62 29.52
CA GLY A 27 13.69 -3.91 28.97
C GLY A 27 12.71 -3.82 27.79
N GLU A 28 12.36 -2.63 27.30
CA GLU A 28 11.48 -2.47 26.15
C GLU A 28 12.17 -2.95 24.86
N THR A 29 11.45 -3.71 24.03
CA THR A 29 11.93 -4.13 22.70
C THR A 29 11.64 -3.05 21.66
N PHE A 30 12.34 -3.07 20.52
CA PHE A 30 12.07 -2.13 19.43
C PHE A 30 10.63 -2.22 18.90
N LYS A 31 10.08 -3.44 18.84
CA LYS A 31 8.70 -3.67 18.41
C LYS A 31 7.70 -2.99 19.36
N ASP A 32 7.91 -3.13 20.67
CA ASP A 32 7.03 -2.52 21.67
C ASP A 32 7.18 -1.00 21.71
N PHE A 33 8.40 -0.51 21.54
CA PHE A 33 8.69 0.91 21.37
C PHE A 33 7.91 1.52 20.20
N VAL A 34 8.02 0.90 19.01
CA VAL A 34 7.29 1.31 17.80
C VAL A 34 5.78 1.32 18.04
N LYS A 35 5.26 0.30 18.73
CA LYS A 35 3.83 0.22 19.09
C LYS A 35 3.42 1.34 20.05
N ARG A 36 4.29 1.75 20.99
CA ARG A 36 4.01 2.79 21.97
C ARG A 36 4.04 4.20 21.38
N ILE A 37 5.05 4.52 20.56
CA ILE A 37 5.14 5.86 19.93
C ILE A 37 4.16 6.02 18.76
N GLY A 38 3.74 4.91 18.16
CA GLY A 38 2.75 4.90 17.09
C GLY A 38 3.32 5.24 15.71
N LYS A 39 2.53 4.90 14.68
CA LYS A 39 2.90 5.04 13.26
C LYS A 39 2.98 6.50 12.82
N ALA A 40 2.15 7.37 13.39
CA ALA A 40 2.15 8.80 13.10
C ALA A 40 3.48 9.48 13.46
N GLU A 41 4.01 9.19 14.66
CA GLU A 41 5.27 9.77 15.12
C GLU A 41 6.45 9.26 14.29
N LEU A 42 6.47 7.96 13.97
CA LEU A 42 7.47 7.39 13.05
C LEU A 42 7.45 8.05 11.66
N LYS A 43 6.26 8.29 11.11
CA LYS A 43 6.11 8.97 9.82
C LYS A 43 6.71 10.38 9.88
N ALA A 44 6.45 11.13 10.96
CA ALA A 44 6.98 12.49 11.13
C ALA A 44 8.52 12.51 11.22
N VAL A 45 9.14 11.53 11.89
CA VAL A 45 10.61 11.42 12.02
C VAL A 45 11.29 11.20 10.65
N LEU A 46 10.60 10.54 9.73
CA LEU A 46 11.14 10.14 8.42
C LEU A 46 10.67 11.01 7.26
N GLU A 47 9.75 11.95 7.47
CA GLU A 47 9.05 12.65 6.40
C GLU A 47 9.98 13.45 5.48
N ASN A 48 11.01 14.08 6.04
CA ASN A 48 12.01 14.83 5.26
C ASN A 48 12.94 13.91 4.46
N LEU A 49 13.09 12.63 4.84
CA LEU A 49 13.89 11.66 4.11
C LEU A 49 13.14 11.07 2.91
N ALA A 50 11.82 11.23 2.85
CA ALA A 50 11.03 10.80 1.69
C ALA A 50 11.17 11.72 0.47
N ARG A 51 11.96 12.80 0.57
CA ARG A 51 12.16 13.77 -0.51
C ARG A 51 13.53 13.58 -1.17
N PRO A 52 13.64 13.80 -2.50
CA PRO A 52 14.93 13.92 -3.17
C PRO A 52 15.70 15.16 -2.66
N PRO A 53 16.99 15.31 -3.02
CA PRO A 53 17.78 16.48 -2.68
C PRO A 53 17.07 17.76 -3.04
N ALA A 54 17.15 18.76 -2.15
CA ALA A 54 16.60 20.08 -2.43
C ALA A 54 17.40 20.82 -3.51
N ASP A 55 18.68 20.50 -3.64
CA ASP A 55 19.56 21.02 -4.67
C ASP A 55 19.40 20.21 -5.97
N PRO A 56 18.89 20.78 -7.06
CA PRO A 56 18.75 20.09 -8.34
C PRO A 56 20.07 19.68 -8.99
N SER A 57 21.19 20.27 -8.55
CA SER A 57 22.54 19.91 -9.01
C SER A 57 23.12 18.71 -8.27
N ASP A 58 22.53 18.32 -7.14
CA ASP A 58 22.90 17.11 -6.42
C ASP A 58 22.34 15.87 -7.14
N ARG A 59 23.20 15.28 -7.97
CA ARG A 59 22.88 14.08 -8.75
C ARG A 59 23.11 12.77 -7.97
N SER A 60 23.55 12.83 -6.71
CA SER A 60 23.96 11.64 -5.94
C SER A 60 22.84 10.61 -5.71
N PHE A 61 21.58 11.02 -5.87
CA PHE A 61 20.40 10.17 -5.77
C PHE A 61 20.08 9.39 -7.05
N PHE A 62 20.73 9.74 -8.16
CA PHE A 62 20.46 9.16 -9.47
C PHE A 62 21.56 8.20 -9.90
N SER A 63 22.28 7.59 -8.97
CA SER A 63 23.23 6.49 -9.19
C SER A 63 23.09 5.44 -8.09
N ASP A 64 23.57 4.22 -8.34
CA ASP A 64 23.49 3.16 -7.34
C ASP A 64 24.65 3.26 -6.32
N TRP A 65 24.62 2.47 -5.25
CA TRP A 65 25.72 2.32 -4.30
C TRP A 65 26.92 1.58 -4.90
N GLY A 66 26.66 0.59 -5.77
CA GLY A 66 27.70 -0.23 -6.41
C GLY A 66 28.11 0.25 -7.81
N ASP A 67 27.31 1.12 -8.44
CA ASP A 67 27.56 1.65 -9.77
C ASP A 67 27.45 3.19 -9.74
N PRO A 68 28.56 3.93 -9.93
CA PRO A 68 28.56 5.38 -9.91
C PRO A 68 27.95 6.00 -11.16
N ARG A 69 27.62 5.21 -12.19
CA ARG A 69 26.96 5.72 -13.40
C ARG A 69 25.59 6.25 -13.04
N GLU A 70 25.29 7.43 -13.56
CA GLU A 70 23.99 8.05 -13.36
C GLU A 70 22.95 7.36 -14.24
N TYR A 71 21.75 7.14 -13.72
CA TYR A 71 20.64 6.59 -14.46
C TYR A 71 20.31 7.49 -15.66
N THR A 72 20.19 6.90 -16.82
CA THR A 72 19.79 7.55 -18.07
C THR A 72 18.50 6.93 -18.59
N LEU A 73 17.75 7.68 -19.40
CA LEU A 73 16.59 7.13 -20.10
C LEU A 73 16.98 6.05 -21.13
N GLY A 74 18.27 5.95 -21.49
CA GLY A 74 18.80 4.85 -22.32
C GLY A 74 18.96 3.54 -21.56
N ASP A 75 18.95 3.57 -20.22
CA ASP A 75 18.94 2.38 -19.36
C ASP A 75 17.53 1.78 -19.24
N LEU A 76 16.51 2.40 -19.86
CA LEU A 76 15.18 1.81 -20.10
C LEU A 76 15.29 0.72 -21.20
N GLY A 77 16.08 -0.31 -20.95
CA GLY A 77 16.08 -1.55 -21.73
C GLY A 77 15.08 -2.56 -21.16
N THR A 78 14.83 -3.65 -21.89
CA THR A 78 14.26 -4.88 -21.31
C THR A 78 15.22 -5.33 -20.21
N GLY A 79 14.92 -4.96 -18.97
CA GLY A 79 15.89 -4.94 -17.88
C GLY A 79 16.59 -6.28 -17.70
N GLU A 80 17.92 -6.27 -17.69
CA GLU A 80 18.71 -7.33 -17.06
C GLU A 80 18.60 -7.16 -15.54
N CYS A 81 17.43 -7.49 -15.00
CA CYS A 81 17.23 -7.60 -13.57
C CYS A 81 17.16 -9.08 -13.21
N ALA A 82 18.06 -9.49 -12.32
CA ALA A 82 17.81 -10.60 -11.39
C ALA A 82 16.71 -10.23 -10.35
N GLY A 83 16.06 -9.07 -10.50
CA GLY A 83 14.88 -8.62 -9.78
C GLY A 83 13.63 -8.77 -10.65
N GLU A 84 12.61 -9.38 -10.08
CA GLU A 84 11.29 -9.58 -10.68
C GLU A 84 10.74 -8.30 -11.32
N VAL A 85 10.19 -8.40 -12.54
CA VAL A 85 9.48 -7.31 -13.20
C VAL A 85 8.22 -7.00 -12.37
N VAL A 86 8.28 -5.97 -11.54
CA VAL A 86 7.12 -5.52 -10.76
C VAL A 86 6.01 -5.12 -11.73
N SER A 87 4.88 -5.82 -11.70
CA SER A 87 3.79 -5.57 -12.62
C SER A 87 3.12 -4.22 -12.30
N ALA A 88 2.46 -3.63 -13.30
CA ALA A 88 1.64 -2.42 -13.06
C ALA A 88 0.55 -2.67 -12.00
N ILE A 89 0.13 -3.93 -11.80
CA ILE A 89 -0.83 -4.31 -10.77
C ILE A 89 -0.18 -4.16 -9.39
N ASP A 90 1.01 -4.74 -9.20
CA ASP A 90 1.73 -4.69 -7.92
C ASP A 90 2.02 -3.25 -7.48
N PHE A 91 2.37 -2.38 -8.42
CA PHE A 91 2.55 -0.96 -8.13
C PHE A 91 1.27 -0.29 -7.61
N ASN A 92 0.12 -0.56 -8.24
CA ASN A 92 -1.16 0.01 -7.82
C ASN A 92 -1.66 -0.62 -6.51
N LEU A 93 -1.41 -1.90 -6.27
CA LEU A 93 -1.75 -2.54 -5.00
C LEU A 93 -0.90 -1.99 -3.85
N ALA A 94 0.40 -1.76 -4.05
CA ALA A 94 1.26 -1.09 -3.07
C ALA A 94 0.79 0.36 -2.77
N ALA A 95 0.23 1.06 -3.76
CA ALA A 95 -0.40 2.36 -3.53
C ALA A 95 -1.64 2.25 -2.63
N ALA A 96 -2.49 1.25 -2.86
CA ALA A 96 -3.65 0.98 -1.99
C ALA A 96 -3.24 0.60 -0.56
N GLU A 97 -2.19 -0.21 -0.36
CA GLU A 97 -1.65 -0.52 0.97
C GLU A 97 -1.20 0.74 1.71
N ARG A 98 -0.53 1.66 0.98
CA ARG A 98 -0.14 2.95 1.54
C ARG A 98 -1.36 3.76 1.98
N GLU A 99 -2.44 3.74 1.22
CA GLU A 99 -3.68 4.45 1.56
C GLU A 99 -4.35 3.85 2.82
N VAL A 100 -4.44 2.52 2.96
CA VAL A 100 -4.90 1.88 4.22
C VAL A 100 -4.05 2.31 5.40
N PHE A 101 -2.73 2.38 5.23
CA PHE A 101 -1.85 2.87 6.28
C PHE A 101 -2.15 4.34 6.65
N GLU A 102 -2.44 5.19 5.66
CA GLU A 102 -2.83 6.58 5.89
C GLU A 102 -4.20 6.68 6.58
N ALA A 103 -5.14 5.80 6.25
CA ALA A 103 -6.42 5.67 6.95
C ALA A 103 -6.21 5.32 8.44
N GLN A 104 -5.34 4.36 8.73
CA GLN A 104 -4.98 4.01 10.11
C GLN A 104 -4.40 5.21 10.88
N VAL A 105 -3.46 5.94 10.26
CA VAL A 105 -2.87 7.14 10.89
C VAL A 105 -3.93 8.24 11.10
N ALA A 106 -4.88 8.40 10.18
CA ALA A 106 -5.98 9.34 10.35
C ALA A 106 -6.87 8.96 11.55
N TRP A 107 -7.18 7.67 11.70
CA TRP A 107 -7.96 7.14 12.81
C TRP A 107 -7.28 7.35 14.17
N GLU A 108 -5.98 7.03 14.26
CA GLU A 108 -5.16 7.24 15.46
C GLU A 108 -5.13 8.72 15.90
N ASN A 109 -5.23 9.65 14.94
CA ASN A 109 -5.29 11.09 15.18
C ASN A 109 -6.72 11.63 15.40
N GLY A 110 -7.72 10.78 15.60
CA GLY A 110 -9.12 11.18 15.82
C GLY A 110 -9.84 11.71 14.58
N ARG A 111 -9.24 11.63 13.38
CA ARG A 111 -9.85 12.04 12.11
C ARG A 111 -10.68 10.91 11.51
N VAL A 112 -11.75 10.54 12.23
CA VAL A 112 -12.58 9.36 11.99
C VAL A 112 -13.17 9.31 10.58
N GLU A 113 -13.78 10.42 10.15
CA GLU A 113 -14.42 10.53 8.83
C GLU A 113 -13.42 10.39 7.68
N GLN A 114 -12.23 10.99 7.84
CA GLN A 114 -11.15 10.85 6.87
C GLN A 114 -10.64 9.42 6.83
N ALA A 115 -10.47 8.78 7.98
CA ALA A 115 -10.02 7.41 8.07
C ALA A 115 -10.94 6.43 7.33
N GLY A 116 -12.26 6.52 7.57
CA GLY A 116 -13.24 5.67 6.90
C GLY A 116 -13.25 5.87 5.38
N LYS A 117 -13.22 7.13 4.92
CA LYS A 117 -13.13 7.46 3.49
C LYS A 117 -11.87 6.91 2.83
N THR A 118 -10.71 7.12 3.44
CA THR A 118 -9.43 6.64 2.89
C THR A 118 -9.35 5.12 2.89
N ALA A 119 -9.89 4.44 3.90
CA ALA A 119 -9.97 2.98 3.91
C ALA A 119 -10.83 2.46 2.75
N TYR A 120 -12.03 3.01 2.55
CA TYR A 120 -12.87 2.62 1.41
C TYR A 120 -12.21 2.91 0.04
N GLN A 121 -11.57 4.08 -0.11
CA GLN A 121 -10.86 4.44 -1.34
C GLN A 121 -9.75 3.45 -1.70
N SER A 122 -8.98 3.00 -0.71
CA SER A 122 -7.94 2.01 -0.94
C SER A 122 -8.47 0.69 -1.51
N MET A 123 -9.64 0.24 -1.05
CA MET A 123 -10.29 -0.96 -1.58
C MET A 123 -10.72 -0.77 -3.03
N LEU A 124 -11.25 0.41 -3.38
CA LEU A 124 -11.59 0.74 -4.78
C LEU A 124 -10.35 0.76 -5.67
N HIS A 125 -9.24 1.36 -5.21
CA HIS A 125 -8.01 1.41 -5.98
C HIS A 125 -7.40 0.01 -6.19
N ALA A 126 -7.43 -0.85 -5.17
CA ALA A 126 -7.00 -2.23 -5.30
C ALA A 126 -7.90 -3.04 -6.25
N ALA A 127 -9.23 -2.89 -6.15
CA ALA A 127 -10.17 -3.52 -7.08
C ALA A 127 -9.94 -3.05 -8.52
N LYS A 128 -9.75 -1.75 -8.72
CA LYS A 128 -9.48 -1.14 -10.02
C LYS A 128 -8.15 -1.64 -10.61
N ALA A 129 -7.12 -1.84 -9.79
CA ALA A 129 -5.84 -2.39 -10.23
C ALA A 129 -6.02 -3.76 -10.90
N LEU A 130 -6.83 -4.62 -10.30
CA LEU A 130 -7.19 -5.93 -10.87
C LEU A 130 -8.07 -5.79 -12.12
N VAL A 131 -9.11 -4.96 -12.08
CA VAL A 131 -10.02 -4.81 -13.23
C VAL A 131 -9.32 -4.27 -14.47
N LYS A 132 -8.35 -3.35 -14.31
CA LYS A 132 -7.57 -2.79 -15.42
C LYS A 132 -6.88 -3.85 -16.31
N VAL A 133 -6.64 -5.05 -15.78
CA VAL A 133 -6.03 -6.16 -16.54
C VAL A 133 -6.95 -6.61 -17.68
N GLU A 134 -8.24 -6.80 -17.38
CA GLU A 134 -9.22 -7.26 -18.37
C GLU A 134 -10.02 -6.11 -19.01
N PHE A 135 -10.05 -4.94 -18.37
CA PHE A 135 -10.75 -3.75 -18.84
C PHE A 135 -9.89 -2.49 -18.64
N PRO A 136 -8.91 -2.24 -19.53
CA PRO A 136 -7.92 -1.16 -19.37
C PRO A 136 -8.50 0.25 -19.25
N ASN A 137 -9.67 0.49 -19.87
CA ASN A 137 -10.32 1.80 -19.95
C ASN A 137 -11.35 2.07 -18.84
N ILE A 138 -11.27 1.33 -17.73
CA ILE A 138 -12.14 1.55 -16.56
C ILE A 138 -11.99 2.96 -15.98
N SER A 139 -13.12 3.60 -15.66
CA SER A 139 -13.14 4.95 -15.07
C SER A 139 -12.79 4.94 -13.57
N ASP A 140 -12.81 6.11 -12.93
CA ASP A 140 -12.67 6.26 -11.46
C ASP A 140 -14.02 6.22 -10.72
N ASP A 141 -15.13 5.99 -11.43
CA ASP A 141 -16.45 5.89 -10.83
C ASP A 141 -16.56 4.65 -9.92
N PRO A 142 -16.82 4.81 -8.61
CA PRO A 142 -16.91 3.69 -7.67
C PRO A 142 -17.93 2.62 -8.07
N ASP A 143 -19.09 3.03 -8.60
CA ASP A 143 -20.16 2.10 -8.99
C ASP A 143 -19.69 1.21 -10.13
N GLN A 144 -19.03 1.80 -11.13
CA GLN A 144 -18.44 1.04 -12.24
C GLN A 144 -17.33 0.09 -11.75
N VAL A 145 -16.42 0.57 -10.89
CA VAL A 145 -15.31 -0.25 -10.37
C VAL A 145 -15.84 -1.48 -9.63
N VAL A 146 -16.81 -1.30 -8.75
CA VAL A 146 -17.38 -2.39 -7.96
C VAL A 146 -18.17 -3.37 -8.85
N SER A 147 -18.92 -2.87 -9.83
CA SER A 147 -19.67 -3.71 -10.78
C SER A 147 -18.75 -4.57 -11.66
N GLU A 148 -17.70 -3.98 -12.22
CA GLU A 148 -16.73 -4.69 -13.05
C GLU A 148 -15.90 -5.68 -12.22
N PHE A 149 -15.50 -5.31 -11.00
CA PHE A 149 -14.82 -6.23 -10.08
C PHE A 149 -15.71 -7.44 -9.76
N ARG A 150 -16.99 -7.22 -9.42
CA ARG A 150 -17.94 -8.31 -9.18
C ARG A 150 -18.00 -9.27 -10.36
N THR A 151 -18.27 -8.74 -11.54
CA THR A 151 -18.47 -9.53 -12.76
C THR A 151 -17.23 -10.35 -13.12
N ARG A 152 -16.04 -9.75 -13.03
CA ARG A 152 -14.81 -10.35 -13.55
C ARG A 152 -14.09 -11.23 -12.55
N TYR A 153 -14.21 -10.94 -11.26
CA TYR A 153 -13.39 -11.55 -10.21
C TYR A 153 -14.21 -12.29 -9.14
N TYR A 154 -15.38 -11.79 -8.77
CA TYR A 154 -16.22 -12.44 -7.76
C TYR A 154 -17.11 -13.53 -8.37
N ASP A 155 -17.88 -13.22 -9.41
CA ASP A 155 -18.83 -14.15 -10.02
C ASP A 155 -18.11 -15.32 -10.72
N THR A 156 -16.91 -15.07 -11.24
CA THR A 156 -16.00 -16.08 -11.80
C THR A 156 -15.21 -16.83 -10.74
N GLN A 157 -15.34 -16.43 -9.47
CA GLN A 157 -14.63 -16.99 -8.30
C GLN A 157 -13.10 -16.86 -8.35
N LYS A 158 -12.52 -16.09 -9.29
CA LYS A 158 -11.06 -15.84 -9.38
C LYS A 158 -10.49 -15.20 -8.10
N PHE A 159 -11.28 -14.37 -7.44
CA PHE A 159 -10.89 -13.71 -6.20
C PHE A 159 -11.07 -14.57 -4.95
N PHE A 160 -11.73 -15.73 -5.05
CA PHE A 160 -12.08 -16.50 -3.86
C PHE A 160 -10.83 -16.95 -3.14
N ASP A 161 -10.89 -16.88 -1.82
CA ASP A 161 -9.89 -17.48 -0.95
C ASP A 161 -10.14 -19.00 -0.87
N PRO A 162 -9.09 -19.84 -0.88
CA PRO A 162 -9.24 -21.30 -0.80
C PRO A 162 -9.98 -21.80 0.45
N PHE A 163 -9.96 -21.03 1.54
CA PHE A 163 -10.54 -21.41 2.83
C PHE A 163 -11.75 -20.56 3.19
N ALA A 164 -11.77 -19.29 2.82
CA ALA A 164 -12.82 -18.34 3.17
C ALA A 164 -13.78 -17.99 2.01
N GLY A 165 -13.58 -18.55 0.82
CA GLY A 165 -14.41 -18.29 -0.35
C GLY A 165 -14.45 -16.80 -0.71
N GLY A 166 -15.64 -16.29 -1.07
CA GLY A 166 -15.84 -14.90 -1.46
C GLY A 166 -15.83 -13.88 -0.31
N LYS A 167 -15.49 -14.28 0.93
CA LYS A 167 -15.59 -13.43 2.13
C LYS A 167 -14.87 -12.09 1.97
N PHE A 168 -13.64 -12.10 1.47
CA PHE A 168 -12.86 -10.87 1.35
C PHE A 168 -13.44 -9.89 0.32
N ALA A 169 -14.01 -10.39 -0.79
CA ALA A 169 -14.70 -9.55 -1.75
C ALA A 169 -15.97 -8.90 -1.16
N ASN A 170 -16.67 -9.61 -0.27
CA ASN A 170 -17.85 -9.07 0.38
C ASN A 170 -17.55 -7.83 1.22
N TYR A 171 -16.34 -7.71 1.78
CA TYR A 171 -15.95 -6.48 2.47
C TYR A 171 -16.00 -5.25 1.55
N LEU A 172 -15.54 -5.35 0.30
CA LEU A 172 -15.65 -4.24 -0.66
C LEU A 172 -17.12 -3.92 -0.95
N PHE A 173 -17.96 -4.94 -1.12
CA PHE A 173 -19.38 -4.74 -1.42
C PHE A 173 -20.12 -4.09 -0.25
N ASP A 174 -19.87 -4.55 0.97
CA ASP A 174 -20.46 -4.01 2.19
C ASP A 174 -19.98 -2.56 2.42
N ALA A 175 -18.69 -2.29 2.22
CA ALA A 175 -18.14 -0.94 2.30
C ALA A 175 -18.74 0.01 1.26
N HIS A 176 -18.91 -0.46 0.02
CA HIS A 176 -19.51 0.31 -1.06
C HIS A 176 -20.97 0.66 -0.76
N GLN A 177 -21.76 -0.30 -0.26
CA GLN A 177 -23.16 -0.06 0.13
C GLN A 177 -23.28 0.99 1.24
N LYS A 178 -22.36 0.98 2.20
CA LYS A 178 -22.34 1.91 3.34
C LYS A 178 -21.59 3.20 3.07
N SER A 179 -21.04 3.40 1.87
CA SER A 179 -20.13 4.51 1.55
C SER A 179 -20.73 5.92 1.71
N LYS A 180 -22.07 6.02 1.74
CA LYS A 180 -22.83 7.27 1.95
C LYS A 180 -23.21 7.52 3.41
N GLU A 181 -22.97 6.55 4.29
CA GLU A 181 -23.22 6.67 5.72
C GLU A 181 -22.04 7.40 6.41
N PRO A 182 -22.31 8.15 7.49
CA PRO A 182 -21.24 8.79 8.27
C PRO A 182 -20.37 7.75 8.97
N TYR A 183 -19.07 8.00 9.04
CA TYR A 183 -18.16 7.07 9.70
C TYR A 183 -18.04 7.35 11.21
N THR A 184 -18.13 6.29 12.00
CA THR A 184 -17.93 6.27 13.45
C THR A 184 -16.54 5.73 13.80
N ILE A 185 -16.11 5.91 15.06
CA ILE A 185 -14.81 5.39 15.52
C ILE A 185 -14.71 3.88 15.25
N ASP A 186 -15.76 3.13 15.61
CA ASP A 186 -15.79 1.69 15.46
C ASP A 186 -15.91 1.29 13.98
N SER A 187 -16.83 1.89 13.22
CA SER A 187 -16.99 1.54 11.81
C SER A 187 -15.76 1.87 10.97
N SER A 188 -15.08 3.00 11.23
CA SER A 188 -13.79 3.30 10.58
C SER A 188 -12.71 2.29 10.95
N ARG A 189 -12.66 1.87 12.22
CA ARG A 189 -11.68 0.88 12.68
C ARG A 189 -11.89 -0.46 11.99
N TYR A 190 -13.12 -0.97 11.97
CA TYR A 190 -13.46 -2.21 11.29
C TYR A 190 -13.18 -2.14 9.79
N LEU A 191 -13.55 -1.03 9.15
CA LEU A 191 -13.32 -0.83 7.72
C LEU A 191 -11.83 -0.81 7.35
N ILE A 192 -10.97 -0.25 8.21
CA ILE A 192 -9.50 -0.30 8.01
C ILE A 192 -9.01 -1.75 8.02
N ASP A 193 -9.46 -2.55 9.00
CA ASP A 193 -9.06 -3.95 9.12
C ASP A 193 -9.61 -4.78 7.94
N GLU A 194 -10.84 -4.52 7.50
CA GLU A 194 -11.45 -5.13 6.31
C GLU A 194 -10.74 -4.73 5.00
N ALA A 195 -10.34 -3.47 4.87
CA ALA A 195 -9.60 -2.97 3.70
C ALA A 195 -8.23 -3.63 3.59
N GLN A 196 -7.51 -3.82 4.70
CA GLN A 196 -6.24 -4.56 4.71
C GLN A 196 -6.45 -5.99 4.21
N LEU A 197 -7.44 -6.70 4.74
CA LEU A 197 -7.74 -8.08 4.34
C LEU A 197 -8.14 -8.18 2.85
N PHE A 198 -8.87 -7.19 2.33
CA PHE A 198 -9.21 -7.12 0.91
C PHE A 198 -7.97 -6.93 0.03
N ILE A 199 -7.05 -6.04 0.41
CA ILE A 199 -5.82 -5.78 -0.35
C ILE A 199 -4.87 -6.99 -0.32
N ASP A 200 -4.73 -7.66 0.83
CA ASP A 200 -3.97 -8.91 0.95
C ASP A 200 -4.55 -10.00 0.03
N ALA A 201 -5.89 -10.08 -0.05
CA ALA A 201 -6.57 -10.99 -0.98
C ALA A 201 -6.36 -10.58 -2.44
N ALA A 202 -6.27 -9.28 -2.76
CA ALA A 202 -5.97 -8.79 -4.10
C ALA A 202 -4.55 -9.15 -4.55
N HIS A 203 -3.55 -9.03 -3.67
CA HIS A 203 -2.20 -9.55 -3.92
C HIS A 203 -2.20 -11.06 -4.16
N SER A 204 -2.90 -11.80 -3.31
CA SER A 204 -3.02 -13.26 -3.45
C SER A 204 -3.67 -13.66 -4.78
N CYS A 205 -4.71 -12.93 -5.20
CA CYS A 205 -5.35 -13.10 -6.50
C CYS A 205 -4.37 -12.82 -7.65
N ASN A 206 -3.65 -11.69 -7.60
CA ASN A 206 -2.66 -11.32 -8.61
C ASN A 206 -1.58 -12.40 -8.78
N ASN A 207 -1.01 -12.87 -7.67
CA ASN A 207 0.05 -13.88 -7.67
C ASN A 207 -0.41 -15.22 -8.29
N ARG A 208 -1.66 -15.62 -8.03
CA ARG A 208 -2.25 -16.82 -8.65
C ARG A 208 -2.46 -16.66 -10.16
N MET A 209 -2.78 -15.45 -10.62
CA MET A 209 -2.93 -15.19 -12.05
C MET A 209 -1.59 -15.05 -12.78
N GLY A 210 -0.54 -14.59 -12.09
CA GLY A 210 0.81 -14.48 -12.64
C GLY A 210 1.59 -15.80 -12.72
N THR A 211 1.17 -16.84 -11.98
CA THR A 211 1.80 -18.16 -12.03
C THR A 211 1.10 -19.05 -13.07
N PRO A 212 1.73 -19.41 -14.20
CA PRO A 212 1.14 -20.38 -15.12
C PRO A 212 0.97 -21.73 -14.40
N ALA A 213 -0.22 -22.31 -14.47
CA ALA A 213 -0.50 -23.63 -13.91
C ALA A 213 0.48 -24.65 -14.53
N SER A 214 1.36 -25.21 -13.69
CA SER A 214 2.21 -26.33 -14.09
C SER A 214 1.30 -27.53 -14.34
N ILE A 215 1.26 -27.99 -15.60
CA ILE A 215 0.57 -29.20 -16.06
C ILE A 215 1.39 -30.42 -15.64
#